data_AF-A0A519WJK8-F1
#
_entry.id   AF-A0A519WJK8-F1
#
_cell.length_a   1.000
_cell.length_b   1.000
_cell.length_c   1.000
_cell.angle_alpha   90.00
_cell.angle_beta   90.00
_cell.angle_gamma   90.00
#
_symmetry.space_group_name_H-M   'P 1'
#
loop_
_entity.id
_entity.type
_entity.pdbx_description
1 polymer ?
#
loop_
_entity_poly.entity_id
_entity_poly.type
_entity_poly.pdbx_seq_one_letter_code
_entity_poly.pdbx_strand_id
1 'polypeptide(L)' 'MLLPVLIVSSLVHIFSVDYMAADPHNQRFFSYLSMFTFFMLVLVAGDNYLVMFLG' A
#
# COMPACT_ATOMS: atom_id res chain seq x y z
N MET A 1 -10.71 1.17 10.91
CA MET A 1 -9.30 1.37 10.47
C MET A 1 -9.09 1.24 8.96
N LEU A 2 -10.03 0.66 8.20
CA LEU A 2 -9.95 0.57 6.74
C LEU A 2 -9.97 1.94 6.01
N LEU A 3 -10.83 2.87 6.43
CA LEU A 3 -10.98 4.17 5.77
C LEU A 3 -9.67 5.00 5.74
N PRO A 4 -8.95 5.19 6.86
CA PRO A 4 -7.65 5.86 6.84
C PRO A 4 -6.64 5.21 5.90
N VAL A 5 -6.54 3.88 5.91
CA VAL A 5 -5.58 3.14 5.08
C VAL A 5 -5.87 3.35 3.60
N LEU A 6 -7.14 3.27 3.19
CA LEU A 6 -7.54 3.47 1.80
C LEU A 6 -7.33 4.91 1.32
N ILE A 7 -7.63 5.90 2.17
CA ILE A 7 -7.46 7.32 1.82
C ILE A 7 -5.97 7.68 1.72
N VAL A 8 -5.15 7.27 2.68
CA VAL A 8 -3.70 7.54 2.65
C VAL A 8 -3.06 6.79 1.49
N SER A 9 -3.44 5.52 1.27
CA SER A 9 -2.94 4.73 0.13
C SER A 9 -3.26 5.39 -1.21
N SER A 10 -4.49 5.87 -1.42
CA SER A 10 -4.87 6.51 -2.68
C SER A 10 -4.13 7.82 -2.92
N LEU A 11 -3.98 8.66 -1.88
CA LEU A 11 -3.21 9.89 -1.95
C LEU A 11 -1.73 9.63 -2.28
N VAL A 12 -1.13 8.62 -1.66
CA VAL A 12 0.27 8.23 -1.90
C VAL A 12 0.45 7.68 -3.32
N HIS A 13 -0.50 6.90 -3.84
CA HIS A 13 -0.45 6.44 -5.24
C HIS A 13 -0.53 7.61 -6.22
N ILE A 14 -1.42 8.59 -6.00
CA ILE A 14 -1.52 9.77 -6.87
C ILE A 14 -0.24 10.61 -6.81
N PHE A 15 0.29 10.85 -5.61
CA PHE A 15 1.52 11.60 -5.41
C PHE A 15 2.73 10.94 -6.07
N SER A 16 2.84 9.61 -5.97
CA SER A 16 3.98 8.88 -6.50
C SER A 16 4.04 8.80 -8.03
N VAL A 17 2.92 9.02 -8.73
CA VAL A 17 2.91 9.07 -10.21
C VAL A 17 3.79 10.20 -10.73
N ASP A 18 3.65 11.39 -10.15
CA ASP A 18 4.44 12.56 -10.55
C ASP A 18 5.83 12.54 -9.92
N TYR A 19 5.93 12.12 -8.64
CA TYR A 19 7.21 12.08 -7.93
C TYR A 19 8.23 11.12 -8.56
N MET A 20 7.79 9.96 -9.06
CA MET A 20 8.65 8.96 -9.71
C MET A 20 8.65 9.07 -11.24
N ALA A 21 8.08 10.14 -11.82
CA ALA A 21 7.94 10.28 -13.27
C ALA A 21 9.30 10.32 -14.01
N ALA A 22 10.34 10.84 -13.36
CA ALA A 22 11.68 10.95 -13.94
C ALA A 22 12.54 9.67 -13.77
N ASP A 23 12.06 8.67 -13.03
CA ASP A 23 12.84 7.47 -12.70
C ASP A 23 12.47 6.27 -13.60
N PRO A 24 13.47 5.58 -14.20
CA PRO A 24 13.22 4.47 -15.12
C PRO A 24 12.71 3.19 -14.43
N HIS A 25 12.75 3.12 -13.10
CA HIS A 25 12.34 1.94 -12.31
C HIS A 25 10.98 2.11 -11.61
N ASN A 26 10.16 3.06 -12.06
CA ASN A 26 8.85 3.37 -11.45
C ASN A 26 7.91 2.14 -11.33
N GLN A 27 7.92 1.21 -12.29
CA GLN A 27 7.08 0.00 -12.25
C GLN A 27 7.38 -0.90 -11.04
N ARG A 28 8.67 -1.02 -10.65
CA ARG A 28 9.06 -1.81 -9.47
C ARG A 28 8.59 -1.14 -8.20
N PHE A 29 8.73 0.17 -8.12
CA PHE A 29 8.26 0.96 -6.99
C PHE A 29 6.75 0.82 -6.80
N PHE A 30 5.96 0.99 -7.86
CA PHE A 30 4.51 0.81 -7.80
C PHE A 30 4.11 -0.60 -7.38
N SER A 31 4.81 -1.64 -7.84
CA SER A 31 4.56 -3.01 -7.41
C SER A 31 4.79 -3.21 -5.91
N TYR A 32 5.90 -2.70 -5.35
CA TYR A 32 6.15 -2.76 -3.91
C TYR A 32 5.15 -1.92 -3.10
N LEU A 33 4.76 -0.77 -3.62
CA LEU A 33 3.81 0.11 -2.96
C LEU A 33 2.42 -0.52 -2.88
N SER A 34 1.93 -1.13 -3.97
CA SER A 34 0.69 -1.88 -3.95
C SER A 34 0.77 -3.12 -3.05
N MET A 35 1.90 -3.84 -3.04
CA MET A 35 2.13 -4.97 -2.13
C MET A 35 2.07 -4.56 -0.66
N PHE A 36 2.67 -3.41 -0.30
CA PHE A 36 2.58 -2.84 1.04
C PHE A 36 1.13 -2.56 1.44
N THR A 37 0.35 -1.95 0.53
CA THR A 37 -1.05 -1.63 0.82
C THR A 37 -1.93 -2.88 0.94
N PHE A 38 -1.60 -3.96 0.21
CA PHE A 38 -2.25 -5.25 0.35
C PHE A 38 -2.03 -5.85 1.75
N PHE A 39 -0.78 -5.91 2.22
CA PHE A 39 -0.48 -6.42 3.57
C PHE A 39 -1.13 -5.56 4.67
N MET A 40 -1.15 -4.24 4.52
CA MET A 40 -1.89 -3.38 5.44
C MET A 40 -3.39 -3.64 5.46
N LEU A 41 -4.00 -3.99 4.33
CA LEU A 41 -5.41 -4.40 4.30
C LEU A 41 -5.61 -5.76 4.97
N VAL A 42 -4.70 -6.72 4.79
CA VAL A 42 -4.73 -8.03 5.45
C VAL A 42 -4.62 -7.87 6.97
N LEU A 43 -3.69 -7.03 7.46
CA LEU A 43 -3.50 -6.74 8.88
C LEU A 43 -4.79 -6.19 9.51
N VAL A 44 -5.40 -5.20 8.87
CA VAL A 44 -6.59 -4.51 9.42
C VAL A 44 -7.88 -5.31 9.27
N ALA A 45 -7.95 -6.21 8.28
CA ALA A 45 -9.11 -7.09 8.08
C ALA A 45 -9.02 -8.41 8.89
N GLY A 46 -7.86 -8.71 9.49
CA GLY A 46 -7.64 -9.93 10.26
C GLY A 46 -8.45 -9.96 11.56
N ASP A 47 -9.22 -11.03 11.76
CA ASP A 47 -9.97 -11.31 12.99
C ASP A 47 -9.23 -12.30 13.93
N ASN A 48 -7.95 -12.58 13.64
CA ASN A 48 -7.11 -13.42 14.49
C ASN A 48 -5.64 -12.98 14.45
N TYR A 49 -4.91 -13.35 15.50
CA TYR A 49 -3.50 -12.97 15.67
C TYR A 49 -2.57 -13.55 14.60
N LEU A 50 -2.91 -14.67 13.96
CA LEU A 50 -2.11 -15.23 12.87
C LEU A 50 -2.19 -14.37 11.61
N VAL A 51 -3.38 -13.91 11.24
CA VAL A 51 -3.59 -13.01 10.09
C VAL A 51 -2.99 -11.64 10.38
N MET A 52 -3.08 -11.15 11.62
CA MET A 52 -2.43 -9.90 12.03
C MET A 52 -0.89 -9.96 12.00
N PHE A 53 -0.29 -11.16 12.13
CA PHE A 53 1.16 -11.35 11.98
C PHE A 53 1.61 -11.47 10.51
N LEU A 54 0.72 -11.96 9.64
CA LEU A 54 0.97 -12.10 8.21
C LEU A 54 0.81 -10.79 7.44
N GLY A 55 -0.13 -9.95 7.86
CA GLY A 55 -0.28 -8.58 7.37
C GLY A 55 0.78 -7.66 7.95
#